data_AF-A0A2N2SIL5-F1
#
_entry.id   AF-A0A2N2SIL5-F1
#
_cell.length_a   1.000
_cell.length_b   1.000
_cell.length_c   1.000
_cell.angle_alpha   90.00
_cell.angle_beta   90.00
_cell.angle_gamma   90.00
#
_symmetry.space_group_name_H-M   'P 1'
#
loop_
_entity.id
_entity.type
_entity.pdbx_description
1 polymer ?
#
loop_
_entity_poly.entity_id
_entity_poly.type
_entity_poly.pdbx_seq_one_letter_code
_entity_poly.pdbx_strand_id
1 'polypeptide(L)'
;MARFDVYRNPTGSARETPYLLDVQADLLDGLDTRVVVPLRRRDCMAATTLPAELMPTVEVEGVLCLIETPKLAAVPVRALKL
;
A
#
# COMPACT_ATOMS: atom_id res chain seq x y z
N MET A 1 -12.65 8.70 -2.06
CA MET A 1 -11.49 7.92 -1.64
C MET A 1 -10.78 8.81 -0.66
N ALA A 2 -10.79 8.44 0.61
CA ALA A 2 -10.16 9.23 1.65
C ALA A 2 -8.68 8.83 1.77
N ARG A 3 -7.84 9.78 2.16
CA ARG A 3 -6.47 9.47 2.57
C ARG A 3 -6.47 8.38 3.64
N PHE A 4 -5.59 7.41 3.49
CA PHE A 4 -5.43 6.20 4.29
C PHE A 4 -6.46 5.09 4.07
N ASP A 5 -7.33 5.22 3.07
CA ASP A 5 -8.07 4.06 2.58
C ASP A 5 -7.11 2.99 2.05
N VAL A 6 -7.46 1.72 2.29
CA VAL A 6 -6.70 0.56 1.84
C VAL A 6 -7.48 -0.17 0.75
N TYR A 7 -6.82 -0.39 -0.39
CA TYR A 7 -7.40 -1.02 -1.59
C TYR A 7 -6.78 -2.38 -1.84
N ARG A 8 -7.52 -3.30 -2.45
CA ARG A 8 -6.95 -4.54 -2.97
C ARG A 8 -6.02 -4.24 -4.14
N ASN A 9 -4.84 -4.86 -4.16
CA ASN A 9 -3.94 -4.77 -5.29
C ASN A 9 -4.51 -5.59 -6.47
N PRO A 10 -4.83 -4.98 -7.62
CA PRO A 10 -5.43 -5.67 -8.76
C PRO A 10 -4.41 -6.41 -9.66
N THR A 11 -3.12 -6.29 -9.35
CA THR A 11 -2.04 -6.79 -10.21
C THR A 11 -1.63 -8.23 -9.88
N GLY A 12 -0.81 -8.84 -10.74
CA GLY A 12 -0.28 -10.19 -10.51
C GLY A 12 0.58 -10.34 -9.24
N SER A 13 0.99 -9.25 -8.60
CA SER A 13 1.75 -9.26 -7.34
C SER A 13 0.86 -9.34 -6.09
N ALA A 14 -0.48 -9.40 -6.24
CA ALA A 14 -1.43 -9.43 -5.12
C ALA A 14 -1.17 -10.53 -4.07
N ARG A 15 -0.51 -11.63 -4.45
CA ARG A 15 -0.13 -12.69 -3.51
C ARG A 15 0.86 -12.21 -2.45
N GLU A 16 1.83 -11.39 -2.84
CA GLU A 16 2.89 -10.87 -1.96
C GLU A 16 2.56 -9.47 -1.43
N THR A 17 1.90 -8.66 -2.26
CA THR A 17 1.50 -7.28 -1.97
C THR A 17 -0.02 -7.18 -2.12
N PRO A 18 -0.81 -7.69 -1.18
CA PRO A 18 -2.27 -7.78 -1.31
C PRO A 18 -2.98 -6.45 -1.30
N TYR A 19 -2.36 -5.39 -0.77
CA TYR A 19 -3.03 -4.10 -0.61
C TYR A 19 -2.18 -2.91 -1.06
N LEU A 20 -2.87 -1.81 -1.32
CA LEU A 20 -2.33 -0.49 -1.61
C LEU A 20 -2.95 0.51 -0.62
N LEU A 21 -2.12 1.26 0.09
CA LEU A 21 -2.53 2.31 1.03
C LEU A 21 -2.51 3.67 0.31
N ASP A 22 -3.64 4.37 0.25
CA ASP A 22 -3.68 5.75 -0.23
C ASP A 22 -3.00 6.69 0.79
N VAL A 23 -2.01 7.46 0.36
CA VAL A 23 -1.32 8.44 1.20
C VAL A 23 -1.44 9.87 0.63
N GLN A 24 -2.20 10.05 -0.45
CA GLN A 24 -2.42 11.34 -1.08
C GLN A 24 -3.20 12.27 -0.16
N ALA A 25 -2.78 13.54 -0.07
CA ALA A 25 -3.52 14.54 0.68
C ALA A 25 -4.91 14.76 0.05
N ASP A 26 -5.96 14.85 0.88
CA ASP A 26 -7.36 15.00 0.43
C ASP A 26 -7.57 16.27 -0.42
N LEU A 27 -6.73 17.30 -0.23
CA LEU A 27 -6.70 18.51 -1.07
C LEU A 27 -6.54 18.19 -2.57
N LEU A 28 -5.89 17.06 -2.89
CA LEU A 28 -5.59 16.62 -4.25
C LEU A 28 -6.60 15.57 -4.76
N ASP A 29 -7.78 15.47 -4.15
CA ASP A 29 -8.78 14.45 -4.47
C ASP A 29 -9.34 14.52 -5.91
N GLY A 30 -9.21 15.67 -6.57
CA GLY A 30 -9.66 15.87 -7.95
C GLY A 30 -8.73 15.28 -9.02
N LEU A 31 -7.57 14.74 -8.65
CA LEU A 31 -6.65 14.11 -9.61
C LEU A 31 -7.15 12.72 -10.03
N ASP A 32 -6.81 12.31 -11.25
CA ASP A 32 -7.15 11.00 -11.83
C ASP A 32 -6.23 9.85 -11.34
N THR A 33 -5.24 10.20 -10.52
CA THR A 33 -4.27 9.29 -9.91
C THR A 33 -4.22 9.47 -8.40
N ARG A 34 -3.77 8.42 -7.70
CA ARG A 34 -3.49 8.39 -6.27
C ARG A 34 -2.05 8.03 -6.01
N VAL A 35 -1.38 8.78 -5.14
CA VAL A 35 -0.12 8.34 -4.53
C VAL A 35 -0.44 7.26 -3.52
N VAL A 36 0.02 6.04 -3.78
CA VAL A 36 -0.18 4.89 -2.91
C VAL A 36 1.13 4.30 -2.43
N VAL A 37 1.10 3.64 -1.27
CA VAL A 37 2.19 2.82 -0.76
C VAL A 37 1.77 1.35 -0.78
N PRO A 38 2.55 0.43 -1.36
CA PRO A 38 2.25 -0.99 -1.33
C PRO A 38 2.35 -1.56 0.10
N LEU A 39 1.36 -2.38 0.47
CA LEU A 39 1.37 -3.16 1.71
C LEU A 39 1.79 -4.60 1.40
N ARG A 40 3.06 -4.91 1.66
CA ARG A 40 3.64 -6.23 1.37
C ARG A 40 3.53 -7.15 2.58
N ARG A 41 3.13 -8.40 2.40
CA ARG A 41 3.05 -9.34 3.53
C ARG A 41 4.43 -9.57 4.14
N ARG A 42 4.50 -9.56 5.48
CA ARG A 42 5.76 -9.76 6.20
C ARG A 42 6.31 -11.18 6.04
N ASP A 43 5.42 -12.16 5.89
CA ASP A 43 5.75 -13.58 5.70
C ASP A 43 6.35 -13.92 4.32
N CYS A 44 6.20 -13.02 3.34
CA CYS A 44 6.81 -13.12 2.01
C CYS A 44 8.21 -12.49 1.95
N MET A 45 8.70 -11.93 3.05
CA MET A 45 10.00 -11.26 3.12
C MET A 45 11.03 -12.10 3.88
N ALA A 46 12.29 -12.00 3.47
CA ALA A 46 13.40 -12.61 4.19
C ALA A 46 13.43 -12.17 5.67
N ALA A 47 13.99 -13.01 6.53
CA ALA A 47 14.21 -12.71 7.95
C ALA A 47 15.37 -11.71 8.15
N THR A 48 15.28 -10.55 7.52
CA THR A 48 16.26 -9.46 7.62
C THR A 48 15.69 -8.33 8.47
N THR A 49 16.57 -7.61 9.17
CA THR A 49 16.22 -6.36 9.84
C THR A 49 15.86 -5.30 8.79
N LEU A 50 14.65 -4.77 8.88
CA LEU A 50 14.16 -3.70 8.01
C LEU A 50 14.16 -2.38 8.81
N PRO A 51 14.37 -1.22 8.15
CA PRO A 51 14.33 0.08 8.81
C PRO A 51 12.89 0.40 9.26
N ALA A 52 12.58 0.10 10.52
CA ALA A 52 11.21 0.15 11.05
C ALA A 52 10.56 1.55 10.98
N GLU A 53 11.35 2.62 11.02
CA GLU A 53 10.85 3.99 10.86
C GLU A 53 10.36 4.28 9.44
N LEU A 54 11.07 3.77 8.43
CA LEU A 54 10.72 3.98 7.01
C LEU A 54 9.70 2.96 6.52
N MET A 55 9.77 1.73 7.05
CA MET A 55 8.96 0.60 6.66
C MET A 55 8.30 -0.02 7.90
N PRO A 56 7.37 0.70 8.55
CA PRO A 56 6.64 0.17 9.70
C PRO A 56 5.72 -0.98 9.28
N THR A 57 5.33 -1.80 10.25
CA THR A 57 4.37 -2.89 10.06
C THR A 57 2.98 -2.50 10.53
N VAL A 58 1.96 -2.98 9.83
CA VAL A 58 0.55 -2.76 10.13
C VAL A 58 -0.24 -4.05 9.86
N GLU A 59 -1.31 -4.29 10.60
CA GLU A 59 -2.22 -5.40 10.34
C GLU A 59 -3.42 -4.91 9.53
N VAL A 60 -3.71 -5.60 8.41
CA VAL A 60 -4.88 -5.34 7.57
C VAL A 60 -5.63 -6.65 7.38
N GLU A 61 -6.86 -6.71 7.88
CA GLU A 61 -7.71 -7.92 7.81
C GLU A 61 -7.01 -9.19 8.32
N GLY A 62 -6.28 -9.10 9.44
CA GLY A 62 -5.53 -10.23 10.00
C GLY A 62 -4.21 -10.55 9.28
N VAL A 63 -3.84 -9.78 8.25
CA VAL A 63 -2.57 -9.96 7.52
C VAL A 63 -1.55 -8.94 8.01
N LEU A 64 -0.45 -9.43 8.58
CA LEU A 64 0.69 -8.58 8.95
C LEU A 64 1.44 -8.12 7.69
N CYS A 65 1.34 -6.83 7.41
CA CYS A 65 1.94 -6.17 6.27
C CYS A 65 3.04 -5.21 6.70
N LEU A 66 3.99 -4.99 5.80
CA LEU A 66 4.96 -3.92 5.84
C LEU A 66 4.46 -2.79 4.93
N ILE A 67 4.51 -1.56 5.43
CA ILE A 67 4.31 -0.35 4.62
C ILE A 67 5.62 -0.14 3.83
N GLU A 68 5.66 -0.58 2.56
CA GLU A 68 6.88 -0.55 1.74
C GLU A 68 7.06 0.85 1.10
N THR A 69 7.20 1.87 1.95
CA THR A 69 7.31 3.29 1.57
C THR A 69 8.26 3.59 0.40
N PRO A 70 9.45 2.97 0.29
CA PRO A 70 10.34 3.21 -0.85
C PRO A 70 9.76 2.86 -2.23
N LYS A 71 8.67 2.08 -2.28
CA LYS A 71 7.95 1.71 -3.50
C LYS A 71 6.64 2.45 -3.69
N LEU A 72 6.48 3.61 -3.07
CA LEU A 72 5.34 4.48 -3.32
C LEU A 72 5.24 4.83 -4.82
N ALA A 73 4.03 4.93 -5.33
CA ALA A 73 3.79 5.15 -6.76
C ALA A 73 2.46 5.88 -7.01
N ALA A 74 2.35 6.53 -8.17
CA ALA A 74 1.08 7.04 -8.67
C ALA A 74 0.31 5.90 -9.37
N VAL A 75 -0.93 5.66 -8.95
CA VAL A 75 -1.82 4.64 -9.52
C VAL A 75 -3.10 5.31 -10.04
N PRO A 76 -3.57 5.00 -11.26
CA PRO A 76 -4.83 5.52 -11.77
C PRO A 76 -6.01 5.12 -10.86
N VAL A 77 -6.91 6.07 -10.55
CA VAL A 77 -8.09 5.83 -9.71
C VAL A 77 -8.91 4.63 -10.22
N ARG A 78 -9.05 4.49 -11.55
CA ARG A 78 -9.77 3.36 -12.18
C ARG A 78 -9.20 1.96 -11.87
N ALA A 79 -7.96 1.87 -11.40
CA ALA A 79 -7.33 0.61 -11.02
C ALA A 79 -7.58 0.26 -9.54
N LEU A 80 -7.93 1.24 -8.71
CA LEU A 80 -8.16 1.05 -7.28
C LEU A 80 -9.60 0.58 -7.05
N LYS A 81 -9.74 -0.63 -6.51
CA LYS A 81 -11.02 -1.25 -6.18
C LYS A 81 -11.07 -1.50 -4.67
N LEU A 82 -12.17 -1.08 -4.05
CA LEU A 82 -12.51 -1.45 -2.67
C LEU A 82 -12.80 -2.96 -2.62
#